data_AF-A0A345VNF1-F1
#
_entry.id   AF-A0A345VNF1-F1
#
_cell.length_a   1.000
_cell.length_b   1.000
_cell.length_c   1.000
_cell.angle_alpha   90.00
_cell.angle_beta   90.00
_cell.angle_gamma   90.00
#
_symmetry.space_group_name_H-M   'P 1'
#
loop_
_entity.id
_entity.type
_entity.pdbx_description
1 polymer ?
#
loop_
_entity_poly.entity_id
_entity_poly.type
_entity_poly.pdbx_seq_one_letter_code
_entity_poly.pdbx_strand_id
1 'polypeptide(L)'
;DILVTVETDKVNADLPAPVNGVITKLGVKEGEMIHVGDMVAIIGDEIHETELKKADKEDDAGVVGDLENSSQIIETFNDNHVLNEINLSEKKILTTPLVRSMAKKLGIDLNNVNGSGINGKILKEDVERYQNENLKNSTSTIQKQNIKEQQSLNNLDFSSFDSEVIKISRLRKAISEQMKISKNAIVPTTLLNEINIDNLIA
;
A
#
# COMPACT_ATOMS: atom_id res chain seq x y z
N ASP A 1 38.54 -7.94 -6.30
CA ASP A 1 38.47 -8.71 -5.04
C ASP A 1 37.09 -8.66 -4.41
N ILE A 2 36.78 -9.69 -3.62
CA ILE A 2 35.53 -9.80 -2.84
C ILE A 2 35.67 -8.88 -1.62
N LEU A 3 34.69 -8.00 -1.40
CA LEU A 3 34.72 -7.04 -0.28
C LEU A 3 34.07 -7.61 0.98
N VAL A 4 32.87 -8.18 0.86
CA VAL A 4 32.07 -8.68 1.99
C VAL A 4 31.24 -9.86 1.54
N THR A 5 31.18 -10.90 2.37
CA THR A 5 30.21 -12.00 2.24
C THR A 5 29.01 -11.70 3.13
N VAL A 6 27.83 -11.58 2.51
CA VAL A 6 26.57 -11.30 3.22
C VAL A 6 25.85 -12.62 3.44
N GLU A 7 25.53 -12.91 4.70
CA GLU A 7 24.68 -14.05 5.07
C GLU A 7 23.21 -13.61 5.05
N THR A 8 22.42 -14.22 4.17
CA THR A 8 20.96 -14.07 4.15
C THR A 8 20.31 -15.39 4.55
N ASP A 9 19.04 -15.37 4.96
CA ASP A 9 18.26 -16.54 5.45
C ASP A 9 18.35 -17.80 4.55
N LYS A 10 18.68 -17.65 3.27
CA LYS A 10 18.73 -18.78 2.33
C LYS A 10 20.06 -19.00 1.63
N VAL A 11 20.90 -17.98 1.49
CA VAL A 11 22.12 -18.06 0.68
C VAL A 11 23.17 -17.07 1.21
N ASN A 12 24.44 -17.48 1.20
CA ASN A 12 25.58 -16.60 1.35
C ASN A 12 25.91 -15.97 -0.01
N ALA A 13 26.00 -14.64 -0.06
CA ALA A 13 26.29 -13.90 -1.28
C ALA A 13 27.60 -13.12 -1.13
N ASP A 14 28.53 -13.32 -2.06
CA ASP A 14 29.78 -12.57 -2.11
C ASP A 14 29.59 -11.28 -2.90
N LEU A 15 29.86 -10.13 -2.27
CA LEU A 15 29.77 -8.82 -2.91
C LEU A 15 31.15 -8.40 -3.45
N PRO A 16 31.37 -8.40 -4.78
CA PRO A 16 32.63 -7.94 -5.36
C PRO A 16 32.77 -6.41 -5.28
N ALA A 17 34.01 -5.92 -5.27
CA ALA A 17 34.28 -4.48 -5.33
C ALA A 17 33.78 -3.86 -6.64
N PRO A 18 32.96 -2.79 -6.60
CA PRO A 18 32.48 -2.12 -7.81
C PRO A 18 33.56 -1.24 -8.47
N VAL A 19 34.54 -0.78 -7.70
CA VAL A 19 35.64 0.08 -8.15
C VAL A 19 36.96 -0.39 -7.54
N ASN A 20 38.06 -0.19 -8.28
CA ASN A 20 39.41 -0.36 -7.75
C ASN A 20 39.75 0.88 -6.93
N GLY A 21 40.24 0.70 -5.70
CA GLY A 21 40.59 1.79 -4.79
C GLY A 21 40.90 1.27 -3.39
N VAL A 22 41.25 2.17 -2.46
CA VAL A 22 41.52 1.81 -1.07
C VAL A 22 40.27 2.07 -0.22
N ILE A 23 39.96 1.17 0.73
CA ILE A 23 38.85 1.35 1.67
C ILE A 23 39.24 2.45 2.66
N THR A 24 38.64 3.63 2.54
CA THR A 24 38.94 4.79 3.38
C THR A 24 38.20 4.72 4.72
N LYS A 25 36.99 4.15 4.74
CA LYS A 25 36.18 4.04 5.96
C LYS A 25 35.25 2.83 5.94
N LEU A 26 35.22 2.10 7.05
CA LEU A 26 34.27 1.03 7.32
C LEU A 26 33.04 1.62 8.04
N GLY A 27 31.86 1.48 7.45
CA GLY A 27 30.60 2.00 8.01
C GLY A 27 29.94 1.06 9.02
N VAL A 28 30.27 -0.23 8.98
CA VAL A 28 29.57 -1.31 9.68
C VAL A 28 30.59 -2.24 10.33
N LYS A 29 30.28 -2.78 11.51
CA LYS A 29 31.15 -3.79 12.16
C LYS A 29 30.83 -5.20 11.65
N GLU A 30 31.82 -6.08 11.69
CA GLU A 30 31.63 -7.49 11.33
C GLU A 30 30.49 -8.12 12.17
N GLY A 31 29.51 -8.72 11.49
CA GLY A 31 28.35 -9.39 12.12
C GLY A 31 27.14 -8.50 12.42
N GLU A 32 27.14 -7.23 12.02
CA GLU A 32 26.00 -6.32 12.20
C GLU A 32 24.94 -6.47 11.10
N MET A 33 23.65 -6.41 11.48
CA MET A 33 22.53 -6.53 10.57
C MET A 33 22.32 -5.22 9.80
N ILE A 34 22.65 -5.24 8.51
CA ILE A 34 22.49 -4.10 7.59
C ILE A 34 21.13 -4.12 6.89
N HIS A 35 20.51 -2.96 6.72
CA HIS A 35 19.29 -2.81 5.91
C HIS A 35 19.63 -2.37 4.49
N VAL A 36 18.69 -2.57 3.57
CA VAL A 36 18.87 -2.17 2.17
C VAL A 36 19.01 -0.66 2.07
N GLY A 37 20.18 -0.18 1.66
CA GLY A 37 20.50 1.24 1.51
C GLY A 37 21.53 1.79 2.50
N ASP A 38 21.95 0.99 3.48
CA ASP A 38 22.97 1.40 4.45
C ASP A 38 24.37 1.42 3.81
N MET A 39 25.18 2.41 4.19
CA MET A 39 26.54 2.59 3.67
C MET A 39 27.53 1.63 4.34
N VAL A 40 28.02 0.64 3.59
CA VAL A 40 28.93 -0.40 4.10
C VAL A 40 30.38 0.07 4.16
N ALA A 41 30.88 0.69 3.09
CA ALA A 41 32.25 1.20 3.01
C ALA A 41 32.37 2.34 2.00
N ILE A 42 33.31 3.26 2.22
CA ILE A 42 33.71 4.29 1.26
C ILE A 42 35.02 3.85 0.61
N ILE A 43 35.03 3.77 -0.72
CA ILE A 43 36.19 3.40 -1.53
C ILE A 43 36.66 4.65 -2.28
N GLY A 44 37.93 5.01 -2.15
CA GLY A 44 38.53 6.17 -2.82
C GLY A 44 39.98 5.91 -3.23
N ASP A 45 40.48 6.68 -4.20
CA ASP A 45 41.82 6.53 -4.76
C ASP A 45 42.92 7.29 -4.00
N GLU A 46 42.58 8.14 -3.02
CA GLU A 46 43.56 8.87 -2.20
C GLU A 46 43.08 9.02 -0.74
N ILE A 47 44.03 8.92 0.20
CA ILE A 47 43.81 9.01 1.64
C ILE A 47 43.44 10.45 2.01
N HIS A 48 42.16 10.67 2.31
CA HIS A 48 41.72 11.79 3.12
C HIS A 48 41.18 11.25 4.45
N GLU A 49 42.02 11.27 5.48
CA GLU A 49 41.57 11.18 6.86
C GLU A 49 40.65 12.38 7.15
N THR A 50 39.37 12.10 7.36
CA THR A 50 38.47 13.05 8.01
C THR A 50 37.78 12.32 9.15
N GLU A 51 38.26 12.61 10.36
CA GLU A 51 37.69 12.16 11.61
C GLU A 51 36.25 12.69 11.75
N LEU A 52 35.31 11.77 11.97
CA LEU A 52 33.96 12.12 12.42
C LEU A 52 33.90 11.89 13.93
N LYS A 53 33.96 13.00 14.68
CA LYS A 53 33.70 13.05 16.11
C LYS A 53 32.25 12.68 16.41
N LYS A 54 32.06 11.82 17.41
CA LYS A 54 30.78 11.60 18.09
C LYS A 54 30.27 12.91 18.71
N ALA A 55 28.98 13.16 18.57
CA ALA A 55 28.25 14.09 19.43
C ALA A 55 26.92 13.43 19.83
N ASP A 56 26.83 13.00 21.09
CA ASP A 56 25.56 12.75 21.77
C ASP A 56 25.19 14.02 22.55
N LYS A 57 24.02 14.61 22.24
CA LYS A 57 22.94 15.06 23.15
C LYS A 57 22.13 16.23 22.59
N GLU A 58 20.81 15.97 22.54
CA GLU A 58 19.63 16.83 22.74
C GLU A 58 19.80 18.36 22.85
N ASP A 59 19.15 19.10 21.96
CA ASP A 59 17.96 19.95 22.20
C ASP A 59 17.87 21.11 21.19
N ASP A 60 16.68 21.21 20.58
CA ASP A 60 15.97 22.37 20.01
C ASP A 60 16.65 23.40 19.05
N ALA A 61 15.80 23.93 18.17
CA ALA A 61 15.94 25.13 17.34
C ALA A 61 16.78 25.05 16.03
N GLY A 62 16.08 24.67 14.96
CA GLY A 62 15.81 25.52 13.78
C GLY A 62 16.95 26.14 12.98
N VAL A 63 17.09 25.74 11.71
CA VAL A 63 17.55 26.64 10.63
C VAL A 63 16.82 26.31 9.33
N VAL A 64 16.28 27.37 8.76
CA VAL A 64 15.64 27.51 7.45
C VAL A 64 16.63 27.15 6.33
N GLY A 65 16.19 26.34 5.37
CA GLY A 65 16.89 26.12 4.12
C GLY A 65 15.91 26.25 2.96
N ASP A 66 15.86 27.45 2.38
CA ASP A 66 15.15 27.72 1.12
C ASP A 66 15.73 26.85 0.02
N LEU A 67 14.88 26.02 -0.59
CA LEU A 67 15.21 25.31 -1.82
C LEU A 67 14.50 26.02 -2.97
N GLU A 68 15.25 26.85 -3.68
CA GLU A 68 14.89 27.37 -5.00
C GLU A 68 14.82 26.20 -5.98
N ASN A 69 13.61 25.69 -6.23
CA ASN A 69 13.36 24.80 -7.36
C ASN A 69 13.03 25.64 -8.59
N SER A 70 13.90 25.54 -9.58
CA SER A 70 13.79 26.11 -10.92
C SER A 70 12.46 25.77 -11.60
N SER A 71 11.71 26.81 -11.94
CA SER A 71 10.55 26.76 -12.82
C SER A 71 10.98 26.62 -14.28
N GLN A 72 11.24 25.39 -14.72
CA GLN A 72 11.24 25.08 -16.14
C GLN A 72 9.85 24.59 -16.57
N ILE A 73 9.16 25.55 -17.18
CA ILE A 73 7.92 25.42 -17.92
C ILE A 73 8.19 24.51 -19.13
N ILE A 74 7.45 23.40 -19.23
CA ILE A 74 7.27 22.67 -20.49
C ILE A 74 5.78 22.74 -20.81
N GLU A 75 5.45 23.47 -21.87
CA GLU A 75 4.08 23.61 -22.38
C GLU A 75 3.70 22.44 -23.32
N THR A 76 2.67 21.72 -22.88
CA THR A 76 1.49 21.21 -23.61
C THR A 76 1.63 20.40 -24.90
N PHE A 77 1.24 19.13 -24.82
CA PHE A 77 0.47 18.45 -25.87
C PHE A 77 -1.02 18.52 -25.52
N ASN A 78 -1.80 19.17 -26.40
CA ASN A 78 -3.26 19.24 -26.37
C ASN A 78 -3.85 17.95 -26.94
N ASP A 79 -4.53 17.17 -26.10
CA ASP A 79 -5.62 16.30 -26.55
C ASP A 79 -6.92 16.78 -25.90
N ASN A 80 -7.77 17.37 -26.75
CA ASN A 80 -9.13 17.77 -26.41
C ASN A 80 -9.98 16.53 -26.13
N HIS A 81 -10.05 16.12 -24.86
CA HIS A 81 -11.14 15.28 -24.37
C HIS A 81 -12.13 16.14 -23.60
N VAL A 82 -13.30 16.34 -24.22
CA VAL A 82 -14.50 16.90 -23.62
C VAL A 82 -14.84 16.09 -22.37
N LEU A 83 -14.63 16.68 -21.19
CA LEU A 83 -15.14 16.17 -19.93
C LEU A 83 -15.94 17.28 -19.26
N ASN A 84 -17.20 16.93 -18.99
CA ASN A 84 -18.18 17.71 -18.27
C ASN A 84 -17.57 18.42 -17.06
N GLU A 85 -17.97 19.68 -16.87
CA GLU A 85 -17.68 20.47 -15.67
C GLU A 85 -18.15 19.73 -14.42
N ILE A 86 -17.23 19.06 -13.75
CA ILE A 86 -17.38 18.67 -12.37
C ILE A 86 -16.60 19.73 -11.59
N ASN A 87 -17.32 20.60 -10.90
CA ASN A 87 -16.76 21.46 -9.85
C ASN A 87 -16.24 20.57 -8.72
N LEU A 88 -15.06 19.99 -8.89
CA LEU A 88 -14.32 19.31 -7.84
C LEU A 88 -13.11 20.18 -7.52
N SER A 89 -13.35 21.19 -6.70
CA SER A 89 -12.31 21.74 -5.84
C SER A 89 -11.88 20.64 -4.88
N GLU A 90 -11.08 19.69 -5.35
CA GLU A 90 -10.52 18.61 -4.53
C GLU A 90 -9.62 19.22 -3.47
N LYS A 91 -10.21 19.51 -2.32
CA LYS A 91 -9.49 19.94 -1.12
C LYS A 91 -8.55 18.81 -0.75
N LYS A 92 -7.24 18.99 -1.00
CA LYS A 92 -6.21 18.04 -0.60
C LYS A 92 -6.37 17.69 0.88
N ILE A 93 -6.66 16.43 1.17
CA ILE A 93 -6.95 15.96 2.53
C ILE A 93 -5.63 15.76 3.29
N LEU A 94 -5.45 16.49 4.38
CA LEU A 94 -4.31 16.34 5.28
C LEU A 94 -4.62 15.25 6.30
N THR A 95 -3.96 14.10 6.21
CA THR A 95 -4.14 13.00 7.17
C THR A 95 -2.89 12.12 7.28
N THR A 96 -2.81 11.30 8.32
CA THR A 96 -1.76 10.28 8.48
C THR A 96 -2.16 8.97 7.77
N PRO A 97 -1.19 8.13 7.34
CA PRO A 97 -1.49 6.86 6.65
C PRO A 97 -2.40 5.92 7.45
N LEU A 98 -2.25 5.92 8.78
CA LEU A 98 -3.09 5.13 9.69
C LEU A 98 -4.57 5.50 9.55
N VAL A 99 -4.89 6.79 9.61
CA VAL A 99 -6.26 7.31 9.53
C VAL A 99 -6.85 7.04 8.14
N ARG A 100 -6.05 7.19 7.07
CA ARG A 100 -6.45 6.82 5.71
C ARG A 100 -6.79 5.34 5.58
N SER A 101 -6.00 4.47 6.19
CA SER A 101 -6.26 3.02 6.19
C SER A 101 -7.52 2.66 7.00
N MET A 102 -7.74 3.35 8.13
CA MET A 102 -8.91 3.13 8.99
C MET A 102 -10.20 3.56 8.29
N ALA A 103 -10.20 4.75 7.67
CA ALA A 103 -11.34 5.23 6.89
C ALA A 103 -11.69 4.28 5.74
N LYS A 104 -10.69 3.77 5.01
CA LYS A 104 -10.91 2.77 3.95
C LYS A 104 -11.51 1.46 4.48
N LYS A 105 -11.07 0.98 5.66
CA LYS A 105 -11.62 -0.24 6.29
C LYS A 105 -13.07 -0.05 6.75
N LEU A 106 -13.41 1.13 7.25
CA LEU A 106 -14.74 1.48 7.73
C LEU A 106 -15.68 1.98 6.62
N GLY A 107 -15.16 2.20 5.41
CA GLY A 107 -15.93 2.74 4.28
C GLY A 107 -16.34 4.20 4.47
N ILE A 108 -15.59 4.98 5.27
CA ILE A 108 -15.86 6.40 5.54
C ILE A 108 -15.11 7.26 4.53
N ASP A 109 -15.79 8.20 3.88
CA ASP A 109 -15.13 9.20 3.05
C ASP A 109 -14.54 10.32 3.91
N LEU A 110 -13.25 10.59 3.72
CA LEU A 110 -12.50 11.58 4.49
C LEU A 110 -12.87 13.02 4.12
N ASN A 111 -13.51 13.25 2.98
CA ASN A 111 -14.00 14.58 2.60
C ASN A 111 -15.08 15.10 3.56
N ASN A 112 -15.83 14.18 4.18
CA ASN A 112 -16.97 14.51 5.04
C ASN A 112 -16.58 14.57 6.53
N VAL A 113 -15.36 14.17 6.86
CA VAL A 113 -14.87 14.14 8.24
C VAL A 113 -14.18 15.47 8.55
N ASN A 114 -14.70 16.18 9.55
CA ASN A 114 -14.06 17.42 10.00
C ASN A 114 -12.79 17.09 10.80
N GLY A 115 -11.64 17.62 10.39
CA GLY A 115 -10.36 17.40 11.06
C GLY A 115 -10.16 18.35 12.23
N SER A 116 -9.93 17.81 13.43
CA SER A 116 -9.67 18.60 14.64
C SER A 116 -8.18 18.83 14.90
N GLY A 117 -7.29 18.25 14.11
CA GLY A 117 -5.84 18.41 14.26
C GLY A 117 -5.33 19.76 13.77
N ILE A 118 -4.05 20.04 14.05
CA ILE A 118 -3.36 21.22 13.53
C ILE A 118 -3.53 21.34 12.01
N ASN A 119 -3.82 22.55 11.53
CA ASN A 119 -4.09 22.85 10.12
C ASN A 119 -5.21 22.00 9.48
N GLY A 120 -6.21 21.58 10.26
CA GLY A 120 -7.34 20.79 9.77
C GLY A 120 -6.97 19.35 9.41
N LYS A 121 -5.87 18.83 9.97
CA LYS A 121 -5.47 17.43 9.80
C LYS A 121 -6.47 16.49 10.48
N ILE A 122 -6.92 15.47 9.77
CA ILE A 122 -7.87 14.48 10.31
C ILE A 122 -7.12 13.48 11.17
N LEU A 123 -7.52 13.38 12.44
CA LEU A 123 -6.98 12.45 13.42
C LEU A 123 -7.84 11.17 13.50
N LYS A 124 -7.34 10.17 14.24
CA LYS A 124 -8.05 8.90 14.44
C LYS A 124 -9.40 9.13 15.13
N GLU A 125 -9.39 10.00 16.13
CA GLU A 125 -10.55 10.32 16.96
C GLU A 125 -11.66 10.99 16.13
N ASP A 126 -11.32 11.72 15.07
CA ASP A 126 -12.29 12.36 14.16
C ASP A 126 -13.07 11.31 13.36
N VAL A 127 -12.40 10.27 12.86
CA VAL A 127 -13.03 9.16 12.13
C VAL A 127 -13.91 8.32 13.05
N GLU A 128 -13.47 8.07 14.28
CA GLU A 128 -14.27 7.36 15.29
C GLU A 128 -15.50 8.17 15.75
N ARG A 129 -15.35 9.49 15.91
CA ARG A 129 -16.48 10.39 16.20
C ARG A 129 -17.51 10.36 15.08
N TYR A 130 -17.06 10.50 13.83
CA TYR A 130 -17.94 10.45 12.66
C TYR A 130 -18.71 9.12 12.57
N GLN A 131 -18.04 8.00 12.87
CA GLN A 131 -18.68 6.69 12.92
C GLN A 131 -19.80 6.63 13.97
N ASN A 132 -19.54 7.15 15.18
CA ASN A 132 -20.52 7.16 16.26
C ASN A 132 -21.70 8.10 15.97
N GLU A 133 -21.46 9.22 15.28
CA GLU A 133 -22.52 10.13 14.84
C GLU A 133 -23.40 9.51 13.76
N ASN A 134 -22.82 8.80 12.78
CA ASN A 134 -23.60 8.06 11.79
C ASN A 134 -24.47 6.96 12.41
N LEU A 135 -23.96 6.25 13.42
CA LEU A 135 -24.75 5.27 14.17
C LEU A 135 -25.90 5.92 14.95
N LYS A 136 -25.69 7.09 15.53
CA LYS A 136 -26.74 7.84 16.25
C LYS A 136 -27.79 8.41 15.30
N ASN A 137 -27.37 9.01 14.18
CA ASN A 137 -28.27 9.58 13.17
C ASN A 137 -29.08 8.51 12.43
N SER A 138 -28.60 7.27 12.37
CA SER A 138 -29.38 6.15 11.80
C SER A 138 -30.55 5.71 12.68
N THR A 139 -30.59 6.11 13.95
CA THR A 139 -31.70 5.75 14.88
C THR A 139 -32.82 6.79 14.96
N SER A 140 -32.67 7.96 14.34
CA SER A 140 -33.63 9.07 14.47
C SER A 140 -34.39 9.47 13.19
N THR A 141 -34.23 8.75 12.07
CA THR A 141 -34.80 9.15 10.75
C THR A 141 -35.75 8.16 10.08
N ILE A 142 -36.43 7.29 10.83
CA ILE A 142 -37.61 6.58 10.29
C ILE A 142 -38.82 7.53 10.31
N GLN A 143 -38.80 8.56 9.46
CA GLN A 143 -39.98 9.29 9.05
C GLN A 143 -40.02 9.40 7.53
N LYS A 144 -40.85 8.52 6.95
CA LYS A 144 -41.55 8.60 5.65
C LYS A 144 -40.94 9.56 4.62
N GLN A 145 -40.23 9.01 3.64
CA GLN A 145 -40.41 9.45 2.25
C GLN A 145 -40.41 8.26 1.29
N ASN A 146 -41.45 8.27 0.47
CA ASN A 146 -41.87 7.27 -0.48
C ASN A 146 -41.31 7.71 -1.84
N ILE A 147 -40.34 6.97 -2.40
CA ILE A 147 -39.87 7.20 -3.77
C ILE A 147 -39.77 5.84 -4.47
N LYS A 148 -40.37 5.84 -5.66
CA LYS A 148 -40.68 4.74 -6.56
C LYS A 148 -39.49 3.88 -6.97
N GLU A 149 -39.82 2.60 -7.10
CA GLU A 149 -39.11 1.51 -7.76
C GLU A 149 -38.33 1.90 -9.03
N GLN A 150 -37.04 1.54 -9.03
CA GLN A 150 -36.37 1.02 -10.22
C GLN A 150 -35.69 -0.30 -9.84
N GLN A 151 -36.45 -1.36 -10.11
CA GLN A 151 -36.12 -2.77 -10.29
C GLN A 151 -34.63 -3.15 -10.13
N SER A 152 -34.30 -3.70 -8.95
CA SER A 152 -33.20 -4.66 -8.85
C SER A 152 -33.67 -5.96 -9.50
N LEU A 153 -32.86 -6.47 -10.43
CA LEU A 153 -33.07 -7.75 -11.07
C LEU A 153 -33.13 -8.86 -10.02
N ASN A 154 -34.30 -9.50 -9.94
CA ASN A 154 -34.55 -10.84 -9.42
C ASN A 154 -34.01 -11.14 -8.02
N ASN A 155 -34.69 -10.64 -7.01
CA ASN A 155 -34.79 -11.38 -5.76
C ASN A 155 -35.64 -12.63 -6.04
N LEU A 156 -35.00 -13.72 -6.45
CA LEU A 156 -35.66 -15.02 -6.52
C LEU A 156 -36.05 -15.41 -5.09
N ASP A 157 -37.34 -15.35 -4.78
CA ASP A 157 -37.89 -15.84 -3.51
C ASP A 157 -37.76 -17.37 -3.47
N PHE A 158 -36.63 -17.85 -2.96
CA PHE A 158 -36.40 -19.28 -2.69
C PHE A 158 -37.16 -19.80 -1.46
N SER A 159 -38.06 -19.00 -0.89
CA SER A 159 -38.88 -19.33 0.30
C SER A 159 -39.80 -20.54 0.12
N SER A 160 -39.98 -21.00 -1.13
CA SER A 160 -40.79 -22.18 -1.46
C SER A 160 -40.02 -23.50 -1.40
N PHE A 161 -38.69 -23.46 -1.24
CA PHE A 161 -37.87 -24.65 -1.09
C PHE A 161 -37.42 -24.79 0.35
N ASP A 162 -37.70 -25.96 0.94
CA ASP A 162 -37.20 -26.34 2.26
C ASP A 162 -35.68 -26.46 2.17
N SER A 163 -34.99 -25.35 2.46
CA SER A 163 -33.57 -25.18 2.21
C SER A 163 -32.86 -25.04 3.54
N GLU A 164 -31.98 -26.00 3.81
CA GLU A 164 -31.14 -25.97 5.00
C GLU A 164 -29.82 -25.27 4.68
N VAL A 165 -29.53 -24.19 5.42
CA VAL A 165 -28.28 -23.46 5.27
C VAL A 165 -27.19 -24.10 6.12
N ILE A 166 -26.35 -24.91 5.49
CA ILE A 166 -25.19 -25.54 6.14
C ILE A 166 -24.01 -24.55 6.16
N LYS A 167 -23.44 -24.34 7.35
CA LYS A 167 -22.24 -23.50 7.51
C LYS A 167 -21.03 -24.13 6.84
N ILE A 168 -20.28 -23.33 6.09
CA ILE A 168 -19.02 -23.76 5.47
C ILE A 168 -17.97 -24.11 6.52
N SER A 169 -17.34 -25.28 6.37
CA SER A 169 -16.18 -25.71 7.15
C SER A 169 -14.99 -24.77 6.95
N ARG A 170 -14.09 -24.68 7.94
CA ARG A 170 -12.88 -23.83 7.91
C ARG A 170 -11.96 -24.16 6.73
N LEU A 171 -11.71 -25.45 6.48
CA LEU A 171 -10.87 -25.90 5.37
C LEU A 171 -11.50 -25.51 4.02
N ARG A 172 -12.81 -25.74 3.87
CA ARG A 172 -13.55 -25.37 2.66
C ARG A 172 -13.52 -23.87 2.41
N LYS A 173 -13.64 -23.05 3.46
CA LYS A 173 -13.53 -21.59 3.37
C LYS A 173 -12.17 -21.17 2.83
N ALA A 174 -11.08 -21.71 3.40
CA ALA A 174 -9.71 -21.41 2.97
C ALA A 174 -9.46 -21.81 1.51
N ILE A 175 -9.92 -22.99 1.10
CA ILE A 175 -9.82 -23.45 -0.30
C ILE A 175 -10.60 -22.50 -1.22
N SER A 176 -11.83 -22.13 -0.86
CA SER A 176 -12.66 -21.23 -1.68
C SER A 176 -12.04 -19.85 -1.84
N GLU A 177 -11.40 -19.33 -0.80
CA GLU A 177 -10.74 -18.02 -0.82
C GLU A 177 -9.54 -18.04 -1.77
N GLN A 178 -8.72 -19.10 -1.70
CA GLN A 178 -7.58 -19.25 -2.61
C GLN A 178 -8.00 -19.52 -4.06
N MET A 179 -9.04 -20.32 -4.27
CA MET A 179 -9.62 -20.52 -5.60
C MET A 179 -10.14 -19.20 -6.17
N LYS A 180 -10.83 -18.38 -5.36
CA LYS A 180 -11.33 -17.07 -5.78
C LYS A 180 -10.18 -16.13 -6.15
N ILE A 181 -9.13 -16.07 -5.35
CA ILE A 181 -7.95 -15.24 -5.64
C ILE A 181 -7.31 -15.70 -6.95
N SER A 182 -7.05 -17.00 -7.11
CA SER A 182 -6.43 -17.55 -8.33
C SER A 182 -7.24 -17.24 -9.59
N LYS A 183 -8.56 -17.46 -9.54
CA LYS A 183 -9.46 -17.25 -10.69
C LYS A 183 -9.60 -15.77 -11.06
N ASN A 184 -9.51 -14.87 -10.09
CA ASN A 184 -9.63 -13.42 -10.31
C ASN A 184 -8.29 -12.78 -10.71
N ALA A 185 -7.17 -13.28 -10.20
CA ALA A 185 -5.85 -12.70 -10.46
C ALA A 185 -5.24 -13.18 -11.78
N ILE A 186 -5.54 -14.42 -12.20
CA ILE A 186 -4.92 -15.06 -13.37
C ILE A 186 -6.01 -15.36 -14.40
N VAL A 187 -5.75 -15.02 -15.66
CA VAL A 187 -6.62 -15.43 -16.77
C VAL A 187 -6.39 -16.92 -17.06
N PRO A 188 -7.37 -17.79 -16.82
CA PRO A 188 -7.22 -19.22 -17.08
C PRO A 188 -7.24 -19.46 -18.59
N THR A 189 -6.18 -20.07 -19.12
CA THR A 189 -6.15 -20.62 -20.48
C THR A 189 -6.14 -22.15 -20.41
N THR A 190 -6.76 -22.81 -21.37
CA THR A 190 -6.83 -24.28 -21.43
C THR A 190 -6.37 -24.73 -22.80
N LEU A 191 -5.40 -25.65 -22.82
CA LEU A 191 -4.87 -26.27 -24.02
C LEU A 191 -5.15 -27.78 -23.95
N LEU A 192 -5.70 -28.34 -25.01
CA LEU A 192 -6.13 -29.74 -25.10
C LEU A 192 -5.30 -30.43 -26.17
N ASN A 193 -4.70 -31.56 -25.81
CA ASN A 193 -3.94 -32.42 -26.71
C ASN A 193 -4.48 -33.85 -26.63
N GLU A 194 -4.52 -34.52 -27.78
CA GLU A 194 -4.83 -35.94 -27.87
C GLU A 194 -3.51 -36.74 -27.87
N ILE A 195 -3.48 -37.83 -27.11
CA ILE A 195 -2.31 -38.69 -26.98
C ILE A 195 -2.76 -40.13 -27.24
N ASN A 196 -2.12 -40.80 -28.21
CA ASN A 196 -2.30 -42.22 -28.42
C ASN A 196 -1.47 -43.01 -27.39
N ILE A 197 -2.12 -43.93 -26.68
CA ILE A 197 -1.58 -44.75 -25.58
C ILE A 197 -1.40 -46.23 -25.96
N ASP A 198 -1.58 -46.61 -27.23
CA ASP A 198 -1.54 -48.02 -27.68
C ASP A 198 -0.21 -48.71 -27.32
N ASN A 199 0.92 -47.99 -27.42
CA ASN A 199 2.25 -48.51 -27.07
C ASN A 199 2.49 -48.69 -25.56
N LEU A 200 1.65 -48.13 -24.69
CA LEU A 200 1.77 -48.23 -23.24
C LEU A 200 0.98 -49.42 -22.66
N ILE A 201 0.11 -50.03 -23.46
CA ILE A 201 -0.80 -51.10 -23.06
C ILE A 201 -0.30 -52.49 -23.54
N ALA A 202 0.57 -52.54 -24.56
CA ALA A 202 1.17 -53.77 -25.10
C ALA A 202 2.38 -54.26 -24.30
#